data_AF-A0A497LY44-F1
#
_entry.id   AF-A0A497LY44-F1
#
_cell.length_a   1.000
_cell.length_b   1.000
_cell.length_c   1.000
_cell.angle_alpha   90.00
_cell.angle_beta   90.00
_cell.angle_gamma   90.00
#
_symmetry.space_group_name_H-M   'P 1'
#
loop_
_entity.id
_entity.type
_entity.pdbx_description
1 polymer ?
#
loop_
_entity_poly.entity_id
_entity_poly.type
_entity_poly.pdbx_seq_one_letter_code
_entity_poly.pdbx_strand_id
1 'polypeptide(L)'
;MGKIERRDQIRADVGGAVASSMGKSGLTMLLIDTNIFLELLLGQERADRCQKFLEMVSEGGLEAVATKFSIHMIEAMLNDSELIPIFLRNLRNSIGLHVYETSMDDEIAASMLIKKLKLDFDDGLRYYVAKKLGVKAIVSCGEHFDKTDIQRKEHQTSSRSLNFIAPSLVRC
;
A
#
# COMPACT_ATOMS: atom_id res chain seq x y z
N MET A 1 -14.31 -25.18 23.26
CA MET A 1 -14.55 -23.78 22.84
C MET A 1 -15.44 -23.74 21.61
N GLY A 2 -16.53 -22.99 21.69
CA GLY A 2 -17.54 -22.89 20.64
C GLY A 2 -17.19 -21.86 19.56
N LYS A 3 -17.76 -22.00 18.36
CA LYS A 3 -17.59 -21.07 17.23
C LYS A 3 -18.02 -19.62 17.54
N ILE A 4 -18.79 -19.41 18.61
CA ILE A 4 -19.30 -18.11 19.06
C ILE A 4 -18.20 -17.34 19.83
N GLU A 5 -17.46 -18.01 20.73
CA GLU A 5 -16.35 -17.40 21.50
C GLU A 5 -15.23 -16.87 20.59
N ARG A 6 -14.93 -17.54 19.47
CA ARG A 6 -13.96 -17.04 18.48
C ARG A 6 -14.41 -15.76 17.78
N ARG A 7 -15.71 -15.55 17.58
CA ARG A 7 -16.23 -14.36 16.87
C ARG A 7 -16.15 -13.11 17.73
N ASP A 8 -16.39 -13.25 19.03
CA ASP A 8 -16.31 -12.14 19.98
C ASP A 8 -14.86 -11.76 20.27
N GLN A 9 -13.94 -12.73 20.31
CA GLN A 9 -12.50 -12.48 20.38
C GLN A 9 -11.98 -11.69 19.15
N ILE A 10 -12.38 -12.08 17.93
CA ILE A 10 -11.99 -11.37 16.69
C ILE A 10 -12.48 -9.91 16.68
N ARG A 11 -13.68 -9.65 17.24
CA ARG A 11 -14.23 -8.29 17.32
C ARG A 11 -13.45 -7.44 18.34
N ALA A 12 -12.97 -8.06 19.41
CA ALA A 12 -12.12 -7.44 20.41
C ALA A 12 -10.69 -7.19 19.91
N ASP A 13 -10.11 -8.09 19.12
CA ASP A 13 -8.74 -7.96 18.59
C ASP A 13 -8.67 -6.87 17.51
N VAL A 14 -9.64 -6.82 16.59
CA VAL A 14 -9.74 -5.76 15.57
C VAL A 14 -10.18 -4.42 16.19
N GLY A 15 -11.03 -4.44 17.21
CA GLY A 15 -11.48 -3.22 17.90
C GLY A 15 -10.46 -2.66 18.89
N GLY A 16 -9.63 -3.51 19.49
CA GLY A 16 -8.64 -3.16 20.51
C GLY A 16 -7.33 -2.63 19.93
N ALA A 17 -6.87 -3.16 18.80
CA ALA A 17 -5.66 -2.68 18.11
C ALA A 17 -5.80 -1.23 17.58
N VAL A 18 -7.02 -0.73 17.41
CA VAL A 18 -7.31 0.60 16.84
C VAL A 18 -7.26 1.71 17.91
N ALA A 19 -7.29 1.37 19.20
CA ALA A 19 -7.56 2.34 20.27
C ALA A 19 -6.32 2.89 21.01
N SER A 20 -5.11 2.34 20.86
CA SER A 20 -4.01 2.65 21.79
C SER A 20 -2.92 3.62 21.30
N SER A 21 -3.01 4.24 20.12
CA SER A 21 -2.05 5.29 19.74
C SER A 21 -2.59 6.28 18.72
N MET A 22 -3.51 7.15 19.14
CA MET A 22 -3.91 8.32 18.35
C MET A 22 -3.36 9.62 18.96
N GLY A 23 -2.15 9.99 18.53
CA GLY A 23 -1.70 11.38 18.54
C GLY A 23 -2.34 12.11 17.36
N LYS A 24 -2.96 13.27 17.62
CA LYS A 24 -3.71 14.06 16.64
C LYS A 24 -2.76 14.73 15.62
N SER A 25 -2.58 14.12 14.44
CA SER A 25 -2.31 14.83 13.18
C SER A 25 -3.14 14.19 12.07
N GLY A 26 -3.82 15.00 11.27
CA GLY A 26 -4.85 14.52 10.34
C GLY A 26 -4.30 13.71 9.16
N LEU A 27 -4.51 12.39 9.18
CA LEU A 27 -5.16 11.57 8.13
C LEU A 27 -4.96 11.98 6.65
N THR A 28 -3.72 11.99 6.14
CA THR A 28 -3.44 12.12 4.69
C THR A 28 -2.73 10.90 4.08
N MET A 29 -2.25 9.96 4.90
CA MET A 29 -1.48 8.80 4.44
C MET A 29 -2.32 7.86 3.56
N LEU A 30 -1.75 7.43 2.44
CA LEU A 30 -2.32 6.47 1.49
C LEU A 30 -1.61 5.12 1.61
N LEU A 31 -2.29 4.00 1.36
CA LEU A 31 -1.61 2.70 1.19
C LEU A 31 -1.43 2.38 -0.29
N ILE A 32 -0.22 2.05 -0.71
CA ILE A 32 0.11 1.70 -2.09
C ILE A 32 -0.08 0.20 -2.29
N ASP A 33 -0.88 -0.16 -3.30
CA ASP A 33 -0.99 -1.53 -3.77
C ASP A 33 0.26 -1.95 -4.59
N THR A 34 0.68 -3.21 -4.47
CA THR A 34 1.80 -3.79 -5.23
C THR A 34 1.66 -3.51 -6.74
N ASN A 35 0.43 -3.57 -7.27
CA ASN A 35 0.13 -3.31 -8.67
C ASN A 35 0.59 -1.94 -9.20
N ILE A 36 0.67 -0.92 -8.34
CA ILE A 36 1.17 0.41 -8.75
C ILE A 36 2.64 0.34 -9.16
N PHE A 37 3.45 -0.42 -8.41
CA PHE A 37 4.85 -0.65 -8.78
C PHE A 37 4.96 -1.54 -10.01
N LEU A 38 4.13 -2.59 -10.10
CA LEU A 38 4.18 -3.53 -11.22
C LEU A 38 3.82 -2.88 -12.55
N GLU A 39 2.83 -1.98 -12.58
CA GLU A 39 2.46 -1.23 -13.78
C GLU A 39 3.66 -0.45 -14.33
N LEU A 40 4.43 0.20 -13.45
CA LEU A 40 5.64 0.92 -13.82
C LEU A 40 6.78 -0.01 -14.26
N LEU A 41 7.12 -1.00 -13.41
CA LEU A 41 8.26 -1.89 -13.64
C LEU A 41 8.10 -2.76 -14.90
N LEU A 42 6.85 -3.11 -15.25
CA LEU A 42 6.54 -3.94 -16.40
C LEU A 42 6.09 -3.13 -17.63
N GLY A 43 6.15 -1.80 -17.59
CA GLY A 43 5.79 -0.92 -18.70
C GLY A 43 4.36 -1.12 -19.22
N GLN A 44 3.42 -1.32 -18.30
CA GLN A 44 2.02 -1.63 -18.61
C GLN A 44 1.24 -0.37 -19.02
N GLU A 45 -0.03 -0.54 -19.41
CA GLU A 45 -0.89 0.54 -19.92
C GLU A 45 -0.94 1.77 -19.00
N ARG A 46 -0.85 1.59 -17.68
CA ARG A 46 -0.97 2.68 -16.70
C ARG A 46 0.38 3.14 -16.14
N ALA A 47 1.50 2.71 -16.72
CA ALA A 47 2.86 3.00 -16.24
C ALA A 47 3.10 4.50 -16.02
N ASP A 48 2.82 5.36 -17.01
CA ASP A 48 3.02 6.82 -16.92
C ASP A 48 2.29 7.47 -15.75
N ARG A 49 1.09 6.97 -15.44
CA ARG A 49 0.27 7.52 -14.37
C ARG A 49 0.72 7.02 -13.00
N CYS A 50 1.14 5.76 -12.93
CA CYS A 50 1.75 5.19 -11.73
C CYS A 50 3.10 5.87 -11.43
N GLN A 51 3.90 6.16 -12.46
CA GLN A 51 5.15 6.91 -12.33
C GLN A 51 4.92 8.29 -11.69
N LYS A 52 4.01 9.10 -12.25
CA LYS A 52 3.70 10.43 -11.69
C LYS A 52 3.23 10.38 -10.24
N PHE A 53 2.44 9.36 -9.90
CA PHE A 53 2.02 9.14 -8.52
C PHE A 53 3.21 8.82 -7.61
N LEU A 54 4.08 7.90 -8.01
CA LEU A 54 5.27 7.51 -7.24
C LEU A 54 6.29 8.66 -7.14
N GLU A 55 6.42 9.51 -8.15
CA GLU A 55 7.24 10.73 -8.12
C GLU A 55 6.75 11.70 -7.04
N MET A 56 5.44 12.00 -6.99
CA MET A 56 4.86 12.84 -5.94
C MET A 56 5.10 12.28 -4.53
N VAL A 57 5.07 10.96 -4.36
CA VAL A 57 5.40 10.30 -3.09
C VAL A 57 6.90 10.42 -2.81
N SER A 58 7.75 10.15 -3.80
CA SER A 58 9.21 10.23 -3.68
C SER A 58 9.69 11.62 -3.27
N GLU A 59 9.07 12.67 -3.80
CA GLU A 59 9.39 14.07 -3.49
C GLU A 59 8.77 14.56 -2.18
N GLY A 60 7.94 13.75 -1.50
CA GLY A 60 7.27 14.12 -0.26
C GLY A 60 6.03 15.01 -0.45
N GLY A 61 5.54 15.15 -1.69
CA GLY A 61 4.28 15.83 -1.99
C GLY A 61 3.05 15.03 -1.54
N LEU A 62 3.19 13.71 -1.38
CA LEU A 62 2.18 12.81 -0.82
C LEU A 62 2.82 11.87 0.21
N GLU A 63 2.12 11.65 1.32
CA GLU A 63 2.47 10.64 2.31
C GLU A 63 1.81 9.31 1.93
N ALA A 64 2.61 8.26 1.80
CA ALA A 64 2.13 6.94 1.45
C ALA A 64 2.90 5.83 2.18
N VAL A 65 2.27 4.67 2.33
CA VAL A 65 2.84 3.48 2.93
C VAL A 65 2.75 2.30 1.98
N ALA A 66 3.84 1.55 1.84
CA ALA A 66 3.86 0.23 1.22
C ALA A 66 4.17 -0.82 2.29
N THR A 67 3.66 -2.04 2.14
CA THR A 67 4.04 -3.13 3.05
C THR A 67 5.41 -3.68 2.65
N LYS A 68 6.20 -4.12 3.64
CA LYS A 68 7.47 -4.82 3.37
C LYS A 68 7.21 -6.13 2.59
N PHE A 69 6.07 -6.76 2.82
CA PHE A 69 5.60 -7.91 2.05
C PHE A 69 5.47 -7.60 0.55
N SER A 70 4.82 -6.50 0.16
CA SER A 70 4.73 -6.07 -1.25
C SER A 70 6.12 -5.83 -1.87
N ILE A 71 7.06 -5.27 -1.10
CA ILE A 71 8.45 -5.06 -1.55
C ILE A 71 9.13 -6.41 -1.81
N HIS A 72 9.00 -7.38 -0.90
CA HIS A 72 9.54 -8.73 -1.08
C HIS A 72 8.93 -9.46 -2.29
N MET A 73 7.65 -9.27 -2.55
CA MET A 73 7.01 -9.80 -3.77
C MET A 73 7.65 -9.22 -5.03
N ILE A 74 7.92 -7.92 -5.05
CA ILE A 74 8.57 -7.25 -6.19
C ILE A 74 10.02 -7.71 -6.32
N GLU A 75 10.79 -7.82 -5.23
CA GLU A 75 12.15 -8.36 -5.25
C GLU A 75 12.17 -9.78 -5.83
N ALA A 76 11.27 -10.65 -5.37
CA ALA A 76 11.15 -12.02 -5.85
C ALA A 76 10.70 -12.10 -7.31
N MET A 77 9.84 -11.18 -7.76
CA MET A 77 9.41 -11.11 -9.15
C MET A 77 10.50 -10.59 -10.08
N LEU A 78 11.21 -9.53 -9.67
CA LEU A 78 12.34 -8.97 -10.43
C LEU A 78 13.42 -10.04 -10.60
N ASN A 79 13.77 -10.74 -9.51
CA ASN A 79 14.78 -11.81 -9.49
C ASN A 79 16.08 -11.43 -10.22
N ASP A 80 16.48 -10.17 -10.08
CA ASP A 80 17.58 -9.55 -10.82
C ASP A 80 18.47 -8.77 -9.86
N SER A 81 19.73 -9.18 -9.77
CA SER A 81 20.72 -8.62 -8.84
C SER A 81 21.13 -7.18 -9.14
N GLU A 82 20.90 -6.68 -10.36
CA GLU A 82 21.20 -5.31 -10.75
C GLU A 82 19.99 -4.39 -10.53
N LEU A 83 18.77 -4.87 -10.82
CA LEU A 83 17.54 -4.10 -10.66
C LEU A 83 17.08 -4.00 -9.20
N ILE A 84 17.23 -5.05 -8.39
CA ILE A 84 16.80 -5.06 -6.99
C ILE A 84 17.46 -3.92 -6.17
N PRO A 85 18.79 -3.71 -6.22
CA PRO A 85 19.42 -2.60 -5.52
C PRO A 85 18.94 -1.22 -5.98
N ILE A 86 18.62 -1.05 -7.27
CA ILE A 86 18.09 0.21 -7.81
C ILE A 86 16.70 0.46 -7.25
N PHE A 87 15.82 -0.53 -7.32
CA PHE A 87 14.47 -0.47 -6.76
C PHE A 87 14.51 -0.10 -5.27
N LEU A 88 15.30 -0.82 -4.48
CA LEU A 88 15.42 -0.56 -3.04
C LEU A 88 16.02 0.80 -2.70
N ARG A 89 17.00 1.29 -3.48
CA ARG A 89 17.53 2.64 -3.30
C ARG A 89 16.47 3.70 -3.61
N ASN A 90 15.65 3.50 -4.64
CA ASN A 90 14.56 4.42 -4.97
C ASN A 90 13.52 4.49 -3.86
N LEU A 91 13.12 3.35 -3.29
CA LEU A 91 12.22 3.32 -2.13
C LEU A 91 12.85 3.99 -0.90
N ARG A 92 14.11 3.69 -0.60
CA ARG A 92 14.84 4.25 0.55
C ARG A 92 14.99 5.78 0.46
N ASN A 93 15.18 6.31 -0.74
CA ASN A 93 15.39 7.73 -0.99
C ASN A 93 14.07 8.51 -1.15
N SER A 94 12.92 7.81 -1.21
CA SER A 94 11.60 8.44 -1.29
C SER A 94 11.24 9.08 0.04
N ILE A 95 10.98 10.39 0.03
CA ILE A 95 10.73 11.20 1.23
C ILE A 95 9.37 10.86 1.85
N GLY A 96 8.32 10.76 1.03
CA GLY A 96 6.95 10.50 1.50
C GLY A 96 6.57 9.03 1.54
N LEU A 97 7.51 8.10 1.29
CA LEU A 97 7.23 6.66 1.31
C LEU A 97 7.67 6.04 2.64
N HIS A 98 6.70 5.48 3.36
CA HIS A 98 6.93 4.66 4.54
C HIS A 98 6.85 3.18 4.17
N VAL A 99 7.67 2.36 4.80
CA VAL A 99 7.61 0.90 4.67
C VAL A 99 7.08 0.32 5.97
N TYR A 100 5.92 -0.32 5.92
CA TYR A 100 5.34 -0.99 7.08
C TYR A 100 5.73 -2.48 7.07
N GLU A 101 6.47 -2.90 8.09
CA GLU A 101 6.81 -4.29 8.33
C GLU A 101 5.73 -4.95 9.19
N THR A 102 5.10 -6.01 8.66
CA THR A 102 4.03 -6.74 9.34
C THR A 102 4.60 -7.68 10.38
N SER A 103 3.97 -7.75 11.56
CA SER A 103 4.27 -8.79 12.54
C SER A 103 3.50 -10.08 12.24
N MET A 104 3.85 -11.18 12.91
CA MET A 104 3.04 -12.41 12.86
C MET A 104 1.61 -12.17 13.33
N ASP A 105 1.39 -11.30 14.31
CA ASP A 105 0.04 -10.95 14.77
C ASP A 105 -0.76 -10.23 13.68
N ASP A 106 -0.09 -9.36 12.90
CA ASP A 106 -0.70 -8.69 11.76
C ASP A 106 -1.13 -9.69 10.69
N GLU A 107 -0.27 -10.65 10.36
CA GLU A 107 -0.56 -11.69 9.37
C GLU A 107 -1.65 -12.65 9.83
N ILE A 108 -1.65 -13.02 11.12
CA ILE A 108 -2.72 -13.82 11.73
C ILE A 108 -4.05 -13.06 11.63
N ALA A 109 -4.09 -11.79 12.01
CA ALA A 109 -5.30 -10.98 11.92
C ALA A 109 -5.79 -10.81 10.48
N ALA A 110 -4.88 -10.54 9.53
CA ALA A 110 -5.19 -10.48 8.11
C ALA A 110 -5.79 -11.80 7.60
N SER A 111 -5.23 -12.95 7.98
CA SER A 111 -5.70 -14.27 7.56
C SER A 111 -7.16 -14.55 7.93
N MET A 112 -7.62 -13.98 9.05
CA MET A 112 -9.01 -14.11 9.51
C MET A 112 -10.00 -13.29 8.67
N LEU A 113 -9.53 -12.28 7.93
CA LEU A 113 -10.36 -11.39 7.12
C LEU A 113 -10.59 -11.90 5.68
N ILE A 114 -9.65 -12.68 5.14
CA ILE A 114 -9.64 -13.21 3.76
C ILE A 114 -10.98 -13.87 3.40
N LYS A 115 -11.45 -14.81 4.22
CA LYS A 115 -12.72 -15.53 3.95
C LYS A 115 -13.94 -14.63 4.06
N LYS A 116 -13.92 -13.65 4.97
CA LYS A 116 -15.05 -12.73 5.20
C LYS A 116 -15.19 -11.74 4.04
N LEU A 117 -14.07 -11.24 3.54
CA LEU A 117 -14.02 -10.22 2.49
C LEU A 117 -13.83 -10.79 1.09
N LYS A 118 -13.66 -12.12 0.96
CA LYS A 118 -13.37 -12.82 -0.29
C LYS A 118 -12.14 -12.23 -1.01
N LEU A 119 -11.12 -11.82 -0.25
CA LEU A 119 -9.82 -11.36 -0.74
C LEU A 119 -8.87 -12.55 -0.80
N ASP A 120 -7.76 -12.44 -1.53
CA ASP A 120 -6.62 -13.33 -1.31
C ASP A 120 -5.81 -12.87 -0.08
N PHE A 121 -4.70 -13.55 0.21
CA PHE A 121 -3.88 -13.20 1.38
C PHE A 121 -3.21 -11.82 1.24
N ASP A 122 -2.65 -11.51 0.07
CA ASP A 122 -1.95 -10.25 -0.15
C ASP A 122 -2.91 -9.05 -0.05
N ASP A 123 -4.06 -9.14 -0.72
CA ASP A 123 -5.14 -8.15 -0.63
C ASP A 123 -5.68 -8.04 0.81
N GLY A 124 -5.83 -9.17 1.51
CA GLY A 124 -6.28 -9.22 2.89
C GLY A 124 -5.30 -8.56 3.87
N LEU A 125 -4.00 -8.78 3.68
CA LEU A 125 -2.93 -8.15 4.46
C LEU A 125 -2.88 -6.65 4.21
N ARG A 126 -2.92 -6.21 2.95
CA ARG A 126 -2.98 -4.78 2.59
C ARG A 126 -4.22 -4.10 3.17
N TYR A 127 -5.39 -4.73 3.08
CA TYR A 127 -6.62 -4.22 3.71
C TYR A 127 -6.48 -4.11 5.23
N TYR A 128 -5.93 -5.12 5.89
CA TYR A 128 -5.70 -5.11 7.33
C TYR A 128 -4.75 -3.98 7.74
N VAL A 129 -3.62 -3.83 7.06
CA VAL A 129 -2.66 -2.75 7.34
C VAL A 129 -3.30 -1.38 7.11
N ALA A 130 -4.08 -1.23 6.04
CA ALA A 130 -4.81 0.00 5.76
C ALA A 130 -5.78 0.36 6.91
N LYS A 131 -6.51 -0.63 7.45
CA LYS A 131 -7.36 -0.44 8.63
C LYS A 131 -6.55 -0.07 9.87
N LYS A 132 -5.49 -0.82 10.16
CA LYS A 132 -4.66 -0.65 11.36
C LYS A 132 -4.03 0.74 11.42
N LEU A 133 -3.53 1.22 10.29
CA LEU A 133 -2.89 2.53 10.16
C LEU A 133 -3.89 3.68 9.98
N GLY A 134 -5.18 3.39 9.80
CA GLY A 134 -6.21 4.40 9.56
C GLY A 134 -5.96 5.22 8.28
N VAL A 135 -5.39 4.59 7.23
CA VAL A 135 -5.08 5.29 5.97
C VAL A 135 -6.35 5.81 5.32
N LYS A 136 -6.23 6.90 4.56
CA LYS A 136 -7.36 7.56 3.91
C LYS A 136 -7.96 6.73 2.77
N ALA A 137 -7.09 6.08 2.00
CA ALA A 137 -7.47 5.28 0.84
C ALA A 137 -6.35 4.29 0.48
N ILE A 138 -6.72 3.25 -0.27
CA ILE A 138 -5.78 2.35 -0.94
C ILE A 138 -5.66 2.80 -2.40
N VAL A 139 -4.44 3.05 -2.87
CA VAL A 139 -4.16 3.42 -4.26
C VAL A 139 -3.87 2.14 -5.04
N SER A 140 -4.75 1.79 -5.98
CA SER A 140 -4.68 0.56 -6.75
C SER A 140 -5.25 0.72 -8.16
N CYS A 141 -4.63 0.03 -9.13
CA CYS A 141 -5.16 -0.14 -10.47
C CYS A 141 -6.21 -1.25 -10.58
N GLY A 142 -6.23 -2.21 -9.65
CA GLY A 142 -7.19 -3.31 -9.62
C GLY A 142 -8.41 -2.99 -8.76
N GLU A 143 -9.53 -3.65 -9.02
CA GLU A 143 -10.81 -3.41 -8.33
C GLU A 143 -10.98 -4.24 -7.05
N HIS A 144 -9.94 -4.95 -6.61
CA HIS A 144 -9.99 -5.89 -5.48
C HIS A 144 -10.56 -5.29 -4.20
N PHE A 145 -10.30 -3.99 -3.97
CA PHE A 145 -10.71 -3.26 -2.78
C PHE A 145 -12.10 -2.62 -2.86
N ASP A 146 -12.78 -2.65 -4.03
CA ASP A 146 -14.08 -1.98 -4.22
C ASP A 146 -15.21 -2.62 -3.41
N LYS A 147 -15.01 -3.88 -2.98
CA LYS A 147 -15.91 -4.60 -2.07
C LYS A 147 -15.63 -4.35 -0.58
N THR A 148 -14.65 -3.50 -0.26
CA THR A 148 -14.24 -3.20 1.12
C THR A 148 -14.77 -1.84 1.56
N ASP A 149 -14.65 -1.56 2.85
CA ASP A 149 -15.08 -0.29 3.45
C ASP A 149 -13.95 0.77 3.48
N ILE A 150 -12.82 0.50 2.84
CA ILE A 150 -11.76 1.49 2.60
C ILE A 150 -11.90 1.98 1.17
N GLN A 151 -11.85 3.29 0.96
CA GLN A 151 -11.90 3.86 -0.37
C GLN A 151 -10.72 3.35 -1.21
N ARG A 152 -11.00 2.73 -2.35
CA ARG A 152 -10.01 2.59 -3.41
C ARG A 152 -9.92 3.90 -4.19
N LYS A 153 -8.70 4.32 -4.51
CA LYS A 153 -8.43 5.36 -5.48
C LYS A 153 -7.60 4.79 -6.62
N GLU A 154 -7.97 5.11 -7.85
CA GLU A 154 -6.99 5.11 -8.92
C GLU A 154 -6.00 6.26 -8.69
N HIS A 155 -4.86 6.24 -9.38
CA HIS A 155 -3.78 7.25 -9.37
C HIS A 155 -4.32 8.66 -9.69
N GLN A 156 -5.06 9.28 -8.77
CA GLN A 156 -5.74 10.55 -9.02
C GLN A 156 -4.72 11.67 -9.10
N THR A 157 -4.54 12.19 -10.31
CA THR A 157 -3.97 13.51 -10.55
C THR A 157 -5.05 14.53 -10.19
N SER A 158 -5.03 15.06 -8.97
CA SER A 158 -5.83 16.25 -8.66
C SER A 158 -5.21 17.42 -9.41
N SER A 159 -5.79 17.76 -10.55
CA SER A 159 -5.44 18.92 -11.37
C SER A 159 -5.69 20.23 -10.61
N ARG A 160 -4.69 20.71 -9.88
CA ARG A 160 -4.50 22.14 -9.64
C ARG A 160 -3.07 22.53 -9.98
N SER A 161 -2.89 22.77 -11.29
CA SER A 161 -1.95 23.72 -11.87
C SER A 161 -0.62 23.90 -11.14
N LEU A 162 0.38 23.11 -11.55
CA LEU A 162 1.77 23.53 -11.53
C LEU A 162 2.36 23.18 -12.91
N ASN A 163 2.46 24.21 -13.74
CA ASN A 163 3.46 24.24 -14.81
C ASN A 163 4.81 24.04 -14.14
N PHE A 164 5.50 22.91 -14.34
CA PHE A 164 6.95 22.89 -14.19
C PHE A 164 7.58 21.78 -15.06
N ILE A 165 8.59 22.22 -15.78
CA ILE A 165 9.56 21.52 -16.63
C ILE A 165 10.35 20.59 -15.69
N ALA A 166 10.67 19.33 -16.00
CA ALA A 166 11.72 18.97 -16.94
C ALA A 166 11.77 17.46 -17.27
N PRO A 167 12.32 17.11 -18.44
CA PRO A 167 12.58 15.75 -18.88
C PRO A 167 13.97 15.28 -18.45
N SER A 168 14.10 14.05 -17.91
CA SER A 168 15.23 13.13 -18.14
C SER A 168 15.23 12.02 -17.08
N LEU A 169 14.71 10.84 -17.42
CA LEU A 169 15.16 9.56 -16.85
C LEU A 169 14.57 8.38 -17.64
N VAL A 170 14.81 8.41 -18.96
CA VAL A 170 14.88 7.19 -19.77
C VAL A 170 16.18 7.28 -20.54
N ARG A 171 17.27 6.87 -19.88
CA ARG A 171 18.55 6.48 -20.46
C ARG A 171 19.43 5.96 -19.33
N CYS A 172 19.31 4.66 -19.07
CA CYS A 172 20.41 3.70 -19.05
C CYS A 172 19.80 2.37 -19.45
#